data_AF-A0A5R2N4S4-F1
#
_entry.id   AF-A0A5R2N4S4-F1
#
_cell.length_a   1.000
_cell.length_b   1.000
_cell.length_c   1.000
_cell.angle_alpha   90.00
_cell.angle_beta   90.00
_cell.angle_gamma   90.00
#
_symmetry.space_group_name_H-M   'P 1'
#
loop_
_entity.id
_entity.type
_entity.pdbx_description
1 polymer ?
#
loop_
_entity_poly.entity_id
_entity_poly.type
_entity_poly.pdbx_seq_one_letter_code
_entity_poly.pdbx_strand_id
1 'polypeptide(L)'
;EVDSLSTIINMVVEGKAHSILAPSAVQKEASQGLVRTVKIVDPVITRSVVLAVNPKDERSAAVSAVRKLIPKVARELIESRGWVASAPDAT
;
A
#
# COMPACT_ATOMS: atom_id res chain seq x y z
N GLU A 1 17.54 12.78 -6.38
CA GLU A 1 16.64 12.12 -5.41
C GLU A 1 15.29 12.83 -5.48
N VAL A 2 14.18 12.12 -5.31
CA VAL A 2 12.83 12.72 -5.34
C VAL A 2 12.21 12.43 -3.99
N ASP A 3 12.09 13.45 -3.16
CA ASP A 3 11.91 13.27 -1.71
C ASP A 3 10.45 13.03 -1.27
N SER A 4 9.52 12.91 -2.23
CA SER A 4 8.13 12.62 -1.88
C SER A 4 7.46 11.64 -2.85
N LEU A 5 6.67 10.75 -2.26
CA LEU A 5 5.87 9.78 -2.99
C LEU A 5 4.89 10.47 -3.96
N SER A 6 4.30 11.59 -3.54
CA SER A 6 3.39 12.38 -4.38
C SER A 6 4.09 12.98 -5.60
N THR A 7 5.34 13.45 -5.46
CA THR A 7 6.13 13.92 -6.61
C THR A 7 6.40 12.79 -7.60
N ILE A 8 6.75 11.60 -7.11
CA ILE A 8 6.95 10.42 -7.98
C ILE A 8 5.65 10.09 -8.73
N ILE A 9 4.52 10.03 -8.02
CA ILE A 9 3.22 9.74 -8.61
C ILE A 9 2.86 10.77 -9.68
N ASN A 10 3.03 12.07 -9.41
CA ASN A 10 2.75 13.13 -10.38
C ASN A 10 3.60 12.99 -11.64
N MET A 11 4.90 12.67 -11.52
CA MET A 11 5.74 12.42 -12.69
C MET A 11 5.30 11.21 -13.51
N VAL A 12 4.77 10.17 -12.86
CA VAL A 12 4.21 9.00 -13.56
C VAL A 12 2.90 9.38 -14.28
N VAL A 13 2.01 10.11 -13.62
CA VAL A 13 0.75 10.61 -14.20
C VAL A 13 1.01 11.52 -15.40
N GLU A 14 2.03 12.38 -15.32
CA GLU A 14 2.45 13.27 -16.41
C GLU A 14 3.20 12.53 -17.54
N GLY A 15 3.41 11.21 -17.43
CA GLY A 15 4.12 10.41 -18.44
C GLY A 15 5.63 10.67 -18.50
N LYS A 16 6.20 11.29 -17.47
CA LYS A 16 7.63 11.68 -17.41
C LYS A 16 8.52 10.61 -16.79
N ALA A 17 7.94 9.62 -16.12
CA ALA A 17 8.68 8.57 -15.43
C ALA A 17 7.91 7.25 -15.33
N HIS A 18 8.63 6.18 -15.02
CA HIS A 18 8.09 4.93 -14.48
C HIS A 18 8.62 4.75 -13.06
N SER A 19 7.90 4.03 -12.21
CA SER A 19 8.34 3.75 -10.84
C SER A 19 7.83 2.42 -10.31
N ILE A 20 8.50 1.90 -9.28
CA ILE A 20 8.09 0.71 -8.54
C ILE A 20 7.54 1.18 -7.19
N LEU A 21 6.23 1.10 -7.03
CA LEU A 21 5.51 1.57 -5.86
C LEU A 21 4.70 0.43 -5.24
N ALA A 22 4.43 0.52 -3.93
CA ALA A 22 3.47 -0.37 -3.30
C ALA A 22 2.08 -0.15 -3.94
N PRO A 23 1.26 -1.18 -4.20
CA PRO A 23 -0.04 -1.00 -4.83
C PRO A 23 -0.95 0.02 -4.13
N SER A 24 -0.86 0.11 -2.80
CA SER A 24 -1.61 1.08 -2.00
C SER A 24 -1.24 2.54 -2.28
N ALA A 25 -0.03 2.82 -2.79
CA ALA A 25 0.43 4.18 -3.06
C ALA A 25 -0.24 4.82 -4.29
N VAL A 26 -0.68 4.01 -5.25
CA VAL A 26 -1.23 4.47 -6.54
C VAL A 26 -2.69 4.05 -6.72
N GLN A 27 -3.35 3.58 -5.66
CA GLN A 27 -4.67 2.98 -5.76
C GLN A 27 -5.71 3.98 -6.31
N LYS A 28 -5.64 5.23 -5.88
CA LYS A 28 -6.56 6.28 -6.30
C LYS A 28 -6.36 6.62 -7.77
N GLU A 29 -5.12 6.81 -8.19
CA GLU A 29 -4.77 7.15 -9.56
C GLU A 29 -5.09 5.99 -10.51
N ALA A 30 -4.84 4.75 -10.08
CA ALA A 30 -5.17 3.55 -10.83
C ALA A 30 -6.68 3.35 -10.97
N SER A 31 -7.46 3.59 -9.90
CA SER A 31 -8.93 3.48 -9.98
C SER A 31 -9.58 4.55 -10.86
N GLN A 32 -8.88 5.68 -11.05
CA GLN A 32 -9.26 6.75 -11.98
C GLN A 32 -8.71 6.55 -13.40
N GLY A 33 -7.93 5.49 -13.65
CA GLY A 33 -7.30 5.24 -14.95
C GLY A 33 -6.18 6.21 -15.31
N LEU A 34 -5.66 6.99 -14.35
CA LEU A 34 -4.57 7.93 -14.57
C LEU A 34 -3.20 7.24 -14.69
N VAL A 35 -3.07 6.05 -14.12
CA VAL A 35 -1.87 5.23 -14.23
C VAL A 35 -2.25 3.77 -14.49
N ARG A 36 -1.35 3.05 -15.17
CA ARG A 36 -1.41 1.59 -15.30
C ARG A 36 -0.38 0.96 -14.37
N THR A 37 -0.78 -0.12 -13.70
CA THR A 37 0.13 -0.95 -12.91
C THR A 37 0.47 -2.23 -13.66
N VAL A 38 1.70 -2.72 -13.48
CA VAL A 38 2.19 -3.98 -14.04
C VAL A 38 2.90 -4.76 -12.92
N LYS A 39 2.72 -6.08 -12.90
CA LYS A 39 3.33 -6.95 -11.90
C LYS A 39 4.71 -7.41 -12.34
N ILE A 40 5.69 -7.30 -11.45
CA ILE A 40 6.99 -7.98 -11.58
C ILE A 40 6.81 -9.43 -11.12
N VAL A 41 7.02 -10.38 -12.03
CA VAL A 41 6.71 -11.80 -11.82
C VAL A 41 7.89 -12.56 -11.22
N ASP A 42 9.11 -12.30 -11.71
CA ASP A 42 10.31 -12.98 -11.25
C ASP A 42 11.50 -12.01 -11.17
N PRO A 43 12.01 -11.67 -9.96
CA PRO A 43 11.45 -12.05 -8.66
C PRO A 43 10.21 -11.23 -8.29
N VAL A 44 9.24 -11.83 -7.59
CA VAL A 44 8.15 -11.06 -6.97
C VAL A 44 8.71 -10.20 -5.85
N ILE A 45 8.48 -8.88 -5.90
CA ILE A 45 8.85 -7.97 -4.82
C ILE A 45 7.77 -7.99 -3.74
N THR A 46 8.14 -8.40 -2.53
CA THR A 46 7.25 -8.41 -1.35
C THR A 46 7.83 -7.55 -0.23
N ARG A 47 6.95 -7.00 0.62
CA ARG A 47 7.32 -6.21 1.80
C ARG A 47 6.32 -6.48 2.93
N SER A 48 6.80 -6.55 4.16
CA SER A 48 5.96 -6.72 5.35
C SER A 48 5.74 -5.38 6.05
N VAL A 49 4.48 -5.10 6.41
CA VAL A 49 4.12 -3.98 7.30
C VAL A 49 3.85 -4.55 8.68
N VAL A 50 4.46 -3.97 9.71
CA VAL A 50 4.36 -4.47 11.09
C VAL A 50 3.95 -3.35 12.05
N LEU A 51 3.16 -3.70 13.07
CA LEU A 51 2.92 -2.82 14.21
C LEU A 51 4.11 -2.91 15.17
N ALA A 52 4.98 -1.91 15.12
CA ALA A 52 6.06 -1.75 16.08
C ALA A 52 5.58 -0.97 17.31
N VAL A 53 5.95 -1.44 18.50
CA VAL A 53 5.60 -0.81 19.77
C VAL A 53 6.81 -0.82 20.70
N ASN A 54 6.85 0.11 21.66
CA ASN A 54 7.82 0.02 22.75
C ASN A 54 7.55 -1.28 23.56
N PRO A 55 8.57 -2.10 23.85
CA PRO A 55 8.39 -3.33 24.63
C PRO A 55 7.68 -3.10 25.98
N LYS A 56 7.87 -1.93 26.60
CA LYS A 56 7.19 -1.57 27.86
C LYS A 56 5.67 -1.42 27.71
N ASP A 57 5.21 -1.06 26.52
CA ASP A 57 3.80 -0.78 26.21
C ASP A 57 3.09 -1.97 25.56
N GLU A 58 3.79 -3.08 25.32
CA GLU A 58 3.28 -4.24 24.59
C GLU A 58 1.98 -4.81 25.20
N ARG A 59 1.86 -4.72 26.53
CA ARG A 59 0.69 -5.19 27.30
C ARG A 59 -0.34 -4.09 27.58
N SER A 60 -0.12 -2.87 27.09
CA SER A 60 -1.05 -1.77 27.34
C SER A 60 -2.40 -2.03 26.63
N ALA A 61 -3.48 -1.55 27.25
CA ALA A 61 -4.82 -1.67 26.67
C ALA A 61 -4.91 -0.97 25.31
N ALA A 62 -4.22 0.17 25.14
CA ALA A 62 -4.18 0.91 23.89
C ALA A 62 -3.52 0.11 22.76
N VAL A 63 -2.34 -0.49 23.00
CA VAL A 63 -1.67 -1.34 22.01
C VAL A 63 -2.52 -2.56 21.65
N SER A 64 -3.14 -3.19 22.65
CA SER A 64 -4.05 -4.32 22.43
C SER A 64 -5.26 -3.93 21.56
N ALA A 65 -5.83 -2.74 21.79
CA ALA A 65 -6.94 -2.22 21.01
C ALA A 65 -6.53 -1.96 19.56
N VAL A 66 -5.40 -1.27 19.32
CA VAL A 66 -4.89 -1.00 17.97
C VAL A 66 -4.57 -2.30 17.23
N ARG A 67 -3.91 -3.26 17.90
CA ARG A 67 -3.60 -4.57 17.32
C ARG A 67 -4.85 -5.33 16.88
N LYS A 68 -5.94 -5.22 17.64
CA LYS A 68 -7.25 -5.81 17.28
C LYS A 68 -7.99 -5.02 16.19
N LEU A 69 -7.76 -3.71 16.10
CA LEU A 69 -8.42 -2.83 15.14
C LEU A 69 -7.83 -2.95 13.73
N ILE A 70 -6.50 -3.03 13.61
CA ILE A 70 -5.80 -3.14 12.31
C ILE A 70 -6.41 -4.20 11.38
N PRO A 71 -6.58 -5.48 11.79
CA PRO A 71 -7.15 -6.48 10.90
C PRO A 71 -8.62 -6.23 10.55
N LYS A 72 -9.38 -5.54 11.40
CA LYS A 72 -10.77 -5.16 11.11
C LYS A 72 -10.84 -4.12 10.02
N VAL A 73 -10.08 -3.03 10.17
CA VAL A 73 -9.99 -1.96 9.16
C VAL A 73 -9.47 -2.50 7.83
N ALA A 74 -8.42 -3.34 7.87
CA ALA A 74 -7.90 -3.98 6.65
C ALA A 74 -8.98 -4.81 5.96
N ARG A 75 -9.72 -5.63 6.70
CA ARG A 75 -10.82 -6.44 6.15
C ARG A 75 -11.93 -5.58 5.56
N GLU A 76 -12.38 -4.55 6.27
CA GLU A 76 -13.42 -3.63 5.79
C GLU A 76 -13.01 -2.95 4.48
N LEU A 77 -11.75 -2.50 4.38
CA LEU A 77 -11.21 -1.92 3.15
C LEU A 77 -11.18 -2.93 1.99
N ILE A 78 -10.84 -4.19 2.28
CA ILE A 78 -10.84 -5.26 1.26
C ILE A 78 -12.26 -5.57 0.78
N GLU A 79 -13.18 -5.78 1.71
CA GLU A 79 -14.57 -6.14 1.42
C GLU A 79 -15.30 -5.02 0.67
N SER A 80 -15.03 -3.76 1.02
CA SER A 80 -15.60 -2.58 0.35
C SER A 80 -14.94 -2.27 -1.01
N ARG A 81 -13.92 -3.05 -1.43
CA ARG A 81 -13.04 -2.75 -2.58
C ARG A 81 -12.31 -1.41 -2.48
N GLY A 82 -12.32 -0.81 -1.30
CA GLY A 82 -11.48 0.33 -0.93
C GLY A 82 -10.01 -0.03 -0.79
N TRP A 83 -9.65 -1.32 -0.83
CA TRP A 83 -8.30 -1.85 -0.98
C TRP A 83 -8.32 -3.18 -1.74
N VAL A 84 -7.61 -3.27 -2.86
CA VAL A 84 -7.58 -4.49 -3.69
C VAL A 84 -6.89 -5.68 -2.99
N ALA A 85 -5.95 -5.40 -2.08
CA ALA A 85 -5.16 -6.37 -1.30
C ALA A 85 -4.55 -7.56 -2.08
N SER A 86 -4.45 -7.44 -3.40
CA SER A 86 -3.70 -8.32 -4.27
C SER A 86 -2.76 -7.50 -5.16
N ALA A 87 -1.69 -8.15 -5.62
CA ALA A 87 -0.89 -7.60 -6.70
C ALA A 87 -1.69 -7.70 -8.02
N PRO A 88 -1.48 -6.80 -9.00
CA PRO A 88 -2.11 -6.91 -10.31
C PRO A 88 -1.87 -8.27 -10.95
N ASP A 89 -2.83 -8.79 -11.71
CA ASP A 89 -2.61 -10.02 -12.46
C ASP A 89 -1.52 -9.83 -13.53
N ALA A 90 -0.82 -10.92 -13.88
CA ALA A 90 0.07 -10.89 -15.01
C ALA A 90 -0.78 -10.65 -16.27
N THR A 91 -0.50 -9.58 -17.02
CA THR A 91 -1.07 -9.35 -18.36
C THR A 91 -0.09 -9.84 -19.40
#